data_AF-B0YEW4-F1
#
_entry.id   AF-B0YEW4-F1
#
_cell.length_a   1.000
_cell.length_b   1.000
_cell.length_c   1.000
_cell.angle_alpha   90.00
_cell.angle_beta   90.00
_cell.angle_gamma   90.00
#
_symmetry.space_group_name_H-M   'P 1'
#
loop_
_entity.id
_entity.type
_entity.pdbx_description
1 polymer ?
#
loop_
_entity_poly.entity_id
_entity_poly.type
_entity_poly.pdbx_seq_one_letter_code
_entity_poly.pdbx_strand_id
1 'polypeptide(L)'
;MASIIVLPTELLARIISFLDRSSLKAIRQTSRRLSQIATPQLFATLRLFPDEKSYEAVDRITDHATLKKMVKKVYVNTCEDDYDDYDEEEVELTKDFKDRITKFRDFPNVQSAVLRFDKHCCTGHELWMTERPETIAFRTETLRVFFQWLASFETPLRELGIRNMQDVNVGDENISANIEKLLQNLCTLRLSIVTEHNDGAPEYDVEFPELHDFFAQIPSVWLKPSASSLEHLTLSCDNYFGFYPQLELSEVHFPHLKSLAFGNYCFVRDSQLEWILSHAATLTNLSFDDCAILYDVCLAEEHLNWGPFLKSEMEIRRELDDRVRKKYYRSYDKRWHDYFDSFRTKLPHLRQFLIGSNDWGDGVPFEKEAEVRICLRESRYMACYDGYGPSPYMENHHYRLPEWERAPPKCDDEDRDSLRLLFEKTGQRVVKIPFLTHGYMSADEEF
;
A
#
# COMPACT_ATOMS: atom_id res chain seq x y z
N MET A 1 -1.98 -0.94 -47.61
CA MET A 1 -1.77 -0.76 -46.16
C MET A 1 -3.12 -0.44 -45.54
N ALA A 2 -3.60 -1.23 -44.59
CA ALA A 2 -4.83 -0.91 -43.85
C ALA A 2 -4.55 0.26 -42.90
N SER A 3 -5.36 1.31 -42.96
CA SER A 3 -5.24 2.46 -42.06
C SER A 3 -5.89 2.13 -40.71
N ILE A 4 -5.19 2.38 -39.60
CA ILE A 4 -5.71 2.17 -38.23
C ILE A 4 -7.01 2.96 -37.99
N ILE A 5 -7.20 4.07 -38.72
CA ILE A 5 -8.38 4.93 -38.65
C ILE A 5 -9.65 4.21 -39.15
N VAL A 6 -9.55 3.04 -39.78
CA VAL A 6 -10.72 2.25 -40.22
C VAL A 6 -11.39 1.52 -39.04
N LEU A 7 -10.68 1.37 -37.91
CA LEU A 7 -11.24 0.70 -36.72
C LEU A 7 -12.41 1.50 -36.10
N PRO A 8 -13.39 0.81 -35.48
CA PRO A 8 -14.40 1.42 -34.61
C PRO A 8 -13.76 2.27 -33.50
N THR A 9 -14.47 3.31 -33.07
CA THR A 9 -13.96 4.28 -32.09
C THR A 9 -13.67 3.64 -30.74
N GLU A 10 -14.45 2.64 -30.35
CA GLU A 10 -14.29 1.88 -29.11
C GLU A 10 -12.98 1.08 -29.12
N LEU A 11 -12.64 0.45 -30.24
CA LEU A 11 -11.38 -0.28 -30.38
C LEU A 11 -10.19 0.67 -30.41
N LEU A 12 -10.31 1.82 -31.10
CA LEU A 12 -9.29 2.86 -31.06
C LEU A 12 -9.07 3.40 -29.65
N ALA A 13 -10.14 3.69 -28.91
CA ALA A 13 -10.05 4.17 -27.52
C ALA A 13 -9.35 3.15 -26.62
N ARG A 14 -9.64 1.86 -26.80
CA ARG A 14 -8.99 0.76 -26.07
C ARG A 14 -7.52 0.59 -26.45
N ILE A 15 -7.15 0.75 -27.71
CA ILE A 15 -5.73 0.70 -28.12
C ILE A 15 -4.99 1.90 -27.52
N ILE A 16 -5.57 3.08 -27.63
CA ILE A 16 -4.97 4.34 -27.16
C ILE A 16 -4.83 4.35 -25.63
N SER A 17 -5.69 3.64 -24.89
CA SER A 17 -5.58 3.55 -23.42
C SER A 17 -4.35 2.79 -22.92
N PHE A 18 -3.64 2.06 -23.79
CA PHE A 18 -2.36 1.43 -23.45
C PHE A 18 -1.14 2.29 -23.80
N LEU A 19 -1.35 3.47 -24.39
CA LEU A 19 -0.26 4.35 -24.78
C LEU A 19 0.25 5.17 -23.61
N ASP A 20 1.57 5.34 -23.56
CA ASP A 20 2.20 6.25 -22.61
C ASP A 20 1.93 7.72 -22.99
N ARG A 21 2.25 8.63 -22.07
CA ARG A 21 2.00 10.07 -22.25
C ARG A 21 2.72 10.64 -23.48
N SER A 22 3.91 10.14 -23.80
CA SER A 22 4.68 10.61 -24.97
C SER A 22 4.00 10.18 -26.28
N SER A 23 3.56 8.92 -26.37
CA SER A 23 2.81 8.41 -27.52
C SER A 23 1.45 9.08 -27.66
N LEU A 24 0.75 9.39 -26.57
CA LEU A 24 -0.50 10.14 -26.59
C LEU A 24 -0.32 11.55 -27.18
N LYS A 25 0.78 12.25 -26.84
CA LYS A 25 1.10 13.56 -27.43
C LYS A 25 1.35 13.42 -28.94
N ALA A 26 2.15 12.44 -29.35
CA ALA A 26 2.48 12.21 -30.74
C ALA A 26 1.23 11.84 -31.57
N ILE A 27 0.44 10.86 -31.11
CA ILE A 27 -0.71 10.35 -31.86
C ILE A 27 -1.80 11.42 -32.02
N ARG A 28 -1.97 12.29 -31.02
CA ARG A 28 -2.91 13.42 -31.07
C ARG A 28 -2.61 14.40 -32.22
N GLN A 29 -1.35 14.47 -32.68
CA GLN A 29 -0.92 15.35 -33.77
C GLN A 29 -1.06 14.72 -35.16
N THR A 30 -1.27 13.40 -35.25
CA THR A 30 -1.30 12.69 -36.54
C THR A 30 -2.61 12.83 -37.31
N SER A 31 -3.74 12.98 -36.61
CA SER A 31 -5.08 12.93 -37.20
C SER A 31 -6.11 13.59 -36.30
N ARG A 32 -7.11 14.28 -36.88
CA ARG A 32 -8.22 14.87 -36.10
C ARG A 32 -9.00 13.82 -35.31
N ARG A 33 -9.24 12.64 -35.89
CA ARG A 33 -9.98 11.56 -35.21
C ARG A 33 -9.19 10.98 -34.04
N LEU A 34 -7.89 10.74 -34.23
CA LEU A 34 -7.02 10.26 -33.15
C LEU A 34 -6.84 11.35 -32.08
N SER A 35 -6.80 12.62 -32.48
CA SER A 35 -6.79 13.76 -31.56
C SER A 35 -8.01 13.78 -30.64
N GLN A 36 -9.21 13.56 -31.18
CA GLN A 36 -10.45 13.52 -30.38
C GLN A 36 -10.46 12.39 -29.34
N ILE A 37 -9.79 11.28 -29.60
CA ILE A 37 -9.74 10.12 -28.70
C ILE A 37 -8.58 10.24 -27.70
N ALA A 38 -7.40 10.69 -28.15
CA ALA A 38 -6.20 10.80 -27.33
C ALA A 38 -6.22 12.01 -26.39
N THR A 39 -6.85 13.12 -26.77
CA THR A 39 -6.88 14.34 -25.94
C THR A 39 -7.53 14.09 -24.57
N PRO A 40 -8.73 13.46 -24.47
CA PRO A 40 -9.32 13.16 -23.18
C PRO A 40 -8.45 12.26 -22.30
N GLN A 41 -7.74 11.29 -22.87
CA GLN A 41 -6.85 10.41 -22.10
C GLN A 41 -5.58 11.15 -21.62
N LEU A 42 -5.01 11.99 -22.48
CA LEU A 42 -3.81 12.78 -22.15
C LEU A 42 -4.04 13.75 -20.98
N PHE A 43 -5.25 14.31 -20.87
CA PHE A 43 -5.64 15.26 -19.82
C PHE A 43 -6.53 14.66 -18.74
N ALA A 44 -6.76 13.34 -18.74
CA ALA A 44 -7.56 12.66 -17.71
C ALA A 44 -6.93 12.79 -16.32
N THR A 45 -5.59 12.85 -16.27
CA THR A 45 -4.80 12.94 -15.04
C THR A 45 -4.00 14.23 -15.01
N LEU A 46 -4.24 15.03 -13.98
CA LEU A 46 -3.48 16.22 -13.65
C LEU A 46 -2.53 15.92 -12.49
N ARG A 47 -1.32 16.47 -12.52
CA ARG A 47 -0.34 16.36 -11.45
C ARG A 47 0.12 17.75 -11.06
N LEU A 48 0.13 18.01 -9.76
CA LEU A 48 0.68 19.21 -9.16
C LEU A 48 1.91 18.81 -8.35
N PHE A 49 3.00 19.50 -8.64
CA PHE A 49 4.28 19.52 -7.95
C PHE A 49 4.55 20.95 -7.45
N PRO A 50 5.39 21.13 -6.42
CA PRO A 50 5.67 22.43 -5.81
C PRO A 50 6.66 23.29 -6.62
N ASP A 51 6.47 23.36 -7.94
CA ASP A 51 7.35 24.09 -8.85
C ASP A 51 6.56 24.99 -9.83
N GLU A 52 7.21 26.05 -10.32
CA GLU A 52 6.57 27.03 -11.19
C GLU A 52 6.06 26.45 -12.52
N LYS A 53 6.75 25.47 -13.11
CA LYS A 53 6.31 24.87 -14.38
C LYS A 53 5.02 24.08 -14.17
N SER A 54 4.93 23.37 -13.05
CA SER A 54 3.72 22.68 -12.62
C SER A 54 2.57 23.65 -12.37
N TYR A 55 2.81 24.78 -11.68
CA TYR A 55 1.80 25.81 -11.43
C TYR A 55 1.24 26.40 -12.73
N GLU A 56 2.10 26.80 -13.66
CA GLU A 56 1.68 27.30 -14.96
C GLU A 56 0.87 26.26 -15.74
N ALA A 57 1.24 24.98 -15.66
CA ALA A 57 0.52 23.92 -16.35
C ALA A 57 -0.90 23.72 -15.78
N VAL A 58 -1.03 23.73 -14.45
CA VAL A 58 -2.32 23.67 -13.76
C VAL A 58 -3.17 24.88 -14.11
N ASP A 59 -2.62 26.08 -14.07
CA ASP A 59 -3.34 27.32 -14.36
C ASP A 59 -3.86 27.32 -15.81
N ARG A 60 -3.01 26.95 -16.79
CA ARG A 60 -3.42 26.83 -18.20
C ARG A 60 -4.55 25.82 -18.41
N ILE A 61 -4.57 24.70 -17.67
CA ILE A 61 -5.61 23.67 -17.80
C ILE A 61 -6.91 24.14 -17.14
N THR A 62 -6.81 24.77 -15.97
CA THR A 62 -7.94 25.35 -15.23
C THR A 62 -8.66 26.42 -16.07
N ASP A 63 -7.91 27.30 -16.71
CA ASP A 63 -8.44 28.39 -17.54
C ASP A 63 -8.99 27.91 -18.90
N HIS A 64 -8.62 26.71 -19.33
CA HIS A 64 -9.06 26.18 -20.61
C HIS A 64 -10.46 25.54 -20.52
N ALA A 65 -11.45 26.17 -21.15
CA ALA A 65 -12.88 25.79 -21.10
C ALA A 65 -13.18 24.30 -21.37
N THR A 66 -12.46 23.67 -22.30
CA THR A 66 -12.60 22.24 -22.61
C THR A 66 -11.74 21.32 -21.77
N LEU A 67 -10.45 21.62 -21.55
CA LEU A 67 -9.51 20.70 -20.90
C LEU A 67 -9.86 20.46 -19.42
N LYS A 68 -10.34 21.49 -18.71
CA LYS A 68 -10.77 21.33 -17.32
C LYS A 68 -11.88 20.29 -17.13
N LYS A 69 -12.71 20.07 -18.15
CA LYS A 69 -13.76 19.03 -18.13
C LYS A 69 -13.21 17.63 -18.42
N MET A 70 -11.99 17.51 -18.90
CA MET A 70 -11.36 16.22 -19.20
C MET A 70 -10.66 15.63 -17.98
N VAL A 71 -10.28 16.45 -17.01
CA VAL A 71 -9.62 16.01 -15.77
C VAL A 71 -10.58 15.16 -14.93
N LYS A 72 -10.15 13.96 -14.60
CA LYS A 72 -10.87 12.98 -13.77
C LYS A 72 -10.09 12.57 -12.53
N LYS A 73 -8.76 12.67 -12.60
CA LYS A 73 -7.85 12.31 -11.52
C LYS A 73 -6.83 13.41 -11.26
N VAL A 74 -6.55 13.66 -10.00
CA VAL A 74 -5.58 14.66 -9.56
C VAL A 74 -4.55 14.00 -8.65
N TYR A 75 -3.28 14.29 -8.88
CA TYR A 75 -2.19 14.01 -7.93
C TYR A 75 -1.70 15.34 -7.36
N VAL A 76 -1.62 15.40 -6.03
CA VAL A 76 -0.91 16.43 -5.28
C VAL A 76 0.36 15.78 -4.76
N ASN A 77 1.51 16.20 -5.27
CA ASN A 77 2.82 15.74 -4.80
C ASN A 77 3.51 16.90 -4.09
N THR A 78 3.98 16.66 -2.88
CA THR A 78 4.71 17.65 -2.07
C THR A 78 6.19 17.77 -2.46
N CYS A 79 6.71 16.81 -3.21
CA CYS A 79 8.04 16.80 -3.81
C CYS A 79 8.00 16.23 -5.24
N GLU A 80 8.94 16.63 -6.11
CA GLU A 80 9.11 16.05 -7.45
C GLU A 80 9.73 14.66 -7.33
N ASP A 81 10.95 14.62 -6.81
CA ASP A 81 11.67 13.42 -6.40
C ASP A 81 11.67 13.33 -4.87
N ASP A 82 11.85 12.12 -4.32
CA ASP A 82 12.03 11.98 -2.87
C ASP A 82 13.36 12.65 -2.45
N TYR A 83 13.39 13.27 -1.27
CA TYR A 83 14.58 13.94 -0.74
C TYR A 83 15.70 12.94 -0.42
N ASP A 84 16.94 13.40 -0.51
CA ASP A 84 18.09 12.58 -0.15
C ASP A 84 18.19 12.42 1.37
N ASP A 85 18.89 11.38 1.84
CA ASP A 85 19.04 11.10 3.27
C ASP A 85 19.74 12.19 4.08
N TYR A 86 20.38 13.15 3.40
CA TYR A 86 21.11 14.26 4.01
C TYR A 86 20.34 15.60 3.96
N ASP A 87 19.15 15.61 3.38
CA ASP A 87 18.32 16.81 3.32
C ASP A 87 17.60 17.00 4.67
N GLU A 88 18.00 18.04 5.39
CA GLU A 88 17.47 18.36 6.74
C GLU A 88 16.65 19.66 6.76
N GLU A 89 16.70 20.47 5.69
CA GLU A 89 16.00 21.76 5.65
C GLU A 89 14.49 21.56 5.50
N GLU A 90 13.72 21.98 6.49
CA GLU A 90 12.25 21.95 6.43
C GLU A 90 11.74 22.73 5.21
N VAL A 91 10.94 22.07 4.39
CA VAL A 91 10.35 22.69 3.20
C VAL A 91 9.12 23.53 3.57
N GLU A 92 8.99 24.70 2.93
CA GLU A 92 7.84 25.56 3.16
C GLU A 92 6.64 25.13 2.29
N LEU A 93 5.48 24.93 2.93
CA LEU A 93 4.21 24.81 2.21
C LEU A 93 3.74 26.19 1.70
N THR A 94 4.29 26.59 0.57
CA THR A 94 4.07 27.92 -0.04
C THR A 94 2.59 28.23 -0.25
N LYS A 95 2.25 29.52 -0.18
CA LYS A 95 0.89 29.99 -0.50
C LYS A 95 0.48 29.61 -1.92
N ASP A 96 1.41 29.73 -2.88
CA ASP A 96 1.13 29.40 -4.27
C ASP A 96 0.71 27.95 -4.46
N PHE A 97 1.37 27.01 -3.79
CA PHE A 97 1.00 25.59 -3.81
C PHE A 97 -0.42 25.37 -3.26
N LYS A 98 -0.71 25.94 -2.08
CA LYS A 98 -2.04 25.87 -1.45
C LYS A 98 -3.13 26.42 -2.34
N ASP A 99 -2.89 27.58 -2.94
CA ASP A 99 -3.85 28.23 -3.85
C ASP A 99 -4.17 27.31 -5.05
N ARG A 100 -3.18 26.60 -5.63
CA ARG A 100 -3.43 25.67 -6.75
C ARG A 100 -4.19 24.42 -6.32
N ILE A 101 -3.97 23.89 -5.12
CA ILE A 101 -4.81 22.79 -4.58
C ILE A 101 -6.27 23.23 -4.53
N THR A 102 -6.56 24.44 -4.04
CA THR A 102 -7.95 24.92 -3.94
C THR A 102 -8.62 25.17 -5.30
N LYS A 103 -7.85 25.51 -6.34
CA LYS A 103 -8.37 25.68 -7.72
C LYS A 103 -8.93 24.39 -8.30
N PHE A 104 -8.57 23.23 -7.77
CA PHE A 104 -9.05 21.95 -8.28
C PHE A 104 -10.56 21.74 -8.13
N ARG A 105 -11.23 22.55 -7.30
CA ARG A 105 -12.71 22.62 -7.26
C ARG A 105 -13.32 23.01 -8.62
N ASP A 106 -12.55 23.67 -9.49
CA ASP A 106 -13.00 24.12 -10.81
C ASP A 106 -13.00 22.99 -11.87
N PHE A 107 -12.57 21.78 -11.47
CA PHE A 107 -12.62 20.57 -12.29
C PHE A 107 -13.87 19.72 -11.97
N PRO A 108 -14.95 19.84 -12.76
CA PRO A 108 -16.26 19.29 -12.39
C PRO A 108 -16.35 17.76 -12.48
N ASN A 109 -15.36 17.09 -13.08
CA ASN A 109 -15.39 15.65 -13.36
C ASN A 109 -14.33 14.87 -12.56
N VAL A 110 -13.68 15.51 -11.58
CA VAL A 110 -12.73 14.84 -10.69
C VAL A 110 -13.47 13.83 -9.82
N GLN A 111 -12.99 12.60 -9.84
CA GLN A 111 -13.55 11.47 -9.07
C GLN A 111 -12.46 10.72 -8.28
N SER A 112 -11.19 11.00 -8.56
CA SER A 112 -10.04 10.33 -7.98
C SER A 112 -9.00 11.38 -7.56
N ALA A 113 -8.54 11.30 -6.32
CA ALA A 113 -7.49 12.17 -5.80
C ALA A 113 -6.41 11.36 -5.09
N VAL A 114 -5.16 11.71 -5.35
CA VAL A 114 -3.99 11.11 -4.72
C VAL A 114 -3.15 12.21 -4.09
N LEU A 115 -2.81 12.04 -2.82
CA LEU A 115 -1.78 12.82 -2.14
C LEU A 115 -0.52 11.95 -2.04
N ARG A 116 0.62 12.50 -2.43
CA ARG A 116 1.94 11.89 -2.23
C ARG A 116 2.79 12.81 -1.37
N PHE A 117 3.30 12.26 -0.30
CA PHE A 117 4.39 12.82 0.49
C PHE A 117 5.75 12.25 0.05
N ASP A 118 6.82 12.85 0.56
CA ASP A 118 8.13 12.24 0.58
C ASP A 118 8.10 10.88 1.30
N LYS A 119 8.93 9.94 0.86
CA LYS A 119 9.00 8.60 1.48
C LYS A 119 9.66 8.60 2.86
N HIS A 120 10.49 9.58 3.17
CA HIS A 120 11.15 9.70 4.46
C HIS A 120 10.28 10.53 5.41
N CYS A 121 10.12 10.02 6.63
CA CYS A 121 9.43 10.74 7.70
C CYS A 121 10.17 10.56 9.03
N CYS A 122 9.95 11.51 9.92
CA CYS A 122 10.52 11.55 11.26
C CYS A 122 9.52 12.28 12.16
N THR A 123 9.37 11.82 13.40
CA THR A 123 8.52 12.50 14.40
C THR A 123 9.28 13.60 15.14
N GLY A 124 10.61 13.59 15.06
CA GLY A 124 11.50 14.52 15.76
C GLY A 124 11.51 14.31 17.27
N HIS A 125 11.03 13.16 17.76
CA HIS A 125 11.01 12.85 19.20
C HIS A 125 12.43 12.69 19.77
N GLU A 126 13.32 12.10 18.98
CA GLU A 126 14.66 11.71 19.41
C GLU A 126 15.72 12.67 18.85
N LEU A 127 16.53 13.25 19.76
CA LEU A 127 17.57 14.24 19.42
C LEU A 127 18.67 13.72 18.47
N TRP A 128 18.78 12.40 18.33
CA TRP A 128 19.78 11.73 17.49
C TRP A 128 19.24 11.34 16.11
N MET A 129 17.95 11.53 15.86
CA MET A 129 17.34 11.25 14.56
C MET A 129 17.50 12.43 13.62
N THR A 130 17.74 12.14 12.35
CA THR A 130 17.84 13.13 11.29
C THR A 130 16.48 13.79 11.06
N GLU A 131 16.42 15.12 11.15
CA GLU A 131 15.23 15.86 10.74
C GLU A 131 14.99 15.64 9.24
N ARG A 132 13.73 15.42 8.85
CA ARG A 132 13.34 15.23 7.45
C ARG A 132 12.65 16.48 6.92
N PRO A 133 12.78 16.83 5.63
CA PRO A 133 12.28 18.10 5.10
C PRO A 133 10.76 18.26 5.27
N GLU A 134 10.01 17.17 5.18
CA GLU A 134 8.56 17.15 5.40
C GLU A 134 8.21 16.76 6.84
N THR A 135 8.30 17.73 7.75
CA THR A 135 7.97 17.57 9.17
C THR A 135 6.51 17.17 9.43
N ILE A 136 6.18 16.74 10.65
CA ILE A 136 4.80 16.53 11.10
C ILE A 136 3.94 17.78 10.86
N ALA A 137 4.47 18.97 11.11
CA ALA A 137 3.74 20.22 10.94
C ALA A 137 3.42 20.46 9.45
N PHE A 138 4.39 20.27 8.57
CA PHE A 138 4.21 20.35 7.12
C PHE A 138 3.18 19.32 6.61
N ARG A 139 3.30 18.05 7.01
CA ARG A 139 2.40 16.96 6.59
C ARG A 139 0.98 17.22 7.09
N THR A 140 0.83 17.66 8.33
CA THR A 140 -0.46 18.04 8.93
C THR A 140 -1.12 19.20 8.17
N GLU A 141 -0.35 20.24 7.85
CA GLU A 141 -0.84 21.38 7.07
C GLU A 141 -1.30 20.95 5.68
N THR A 142 -0.52 20.09 5.03
CA THR A 142 -0.83 19.58 3.70
C THR A 142 -2.11 18.75 3.72
N LEU A 143 -2.27 17.84 4.69
CA LEU A 143 -3.51 17.07 4.89
C LEU A 143 -4.69 18.01 5.13
N ARG A 144 -4.51 19.08 5.92
CA ARG A 144 -5.54 20.09 6.16
C ARG A 144 -6.04 20.71 4.85
N VAL A 145 -5.14 21.24 4.05
CA VAL A 145 -5.49 21.90 2.78
C VAL A 145 -6.09 20.90 1.80
N PHE A 146 -5.53 19.70 1.72
CA PHE A 146 -6.00 18.63 0.84
C PHE A 146 -7.43 18.19 1.18
N PHE A 147 -7.70 17.84 2.44
CA PHE A 147 -9.04 17.40 2.85
C PHE A 147 -10.07 18.53 2.87
N GLN A 148 -9.67 19.78 3.13
CA GLN A 148 -10.56 20.94 2.96
C GLN A 148 -11.00 21.09 1.49
N TRP A 149 -10.06 20.92 0.54
CA TRP A 149 -10.41 20.90 -0.87
C TRP A 149 -11.34 19.73 -1.22
N LEU A 150 -11.01 18.51 -0.80
CA LEU A 150 -11.86 17.34 -1.10
C LEU A 150 -13.27 17.48 -0.54
N ALA A 151 -13.41 18.04 0.67
CA ALA A 151 -14.70 18.28 1.30
C ALA A 151 -15.54 19.36 0.58
N SER A 152 -14.93 20.16 -0.31
CA SER A 152 -15.58 21.22 -1.09
C SER A 152 -16.33 20.71 -2.33
N PHE A 153 -16.12 19.46 -2.75
CA PHE A 153 -16.83 18.90 -3.89
C PHE A 153 -18.32 18.68 -3.60
N GLU A 154 -19.17 19.08 -4.54
CA GLU A 154 -20.61 18.79 -4.49
C GLU A 154 -20.91 17.31 -4.76
N THR A 155 -20.14 16.70 -5.66
CA THR A 155 -20.22 15.27 -5.95
C THR A 155 -19.18 14.52 -5.13
N PRO A 156 -19.54 13.47 -4.39
CA PRO A 156 -18.56 12.72 -3.61
C PRO A 156 -17.45 12.12 -4.47
N LEU A 157 -16.23 12.20 -3.97
CA LEU A 157 -15.07 11.53 -4.54
C LEU A 157 -15.27 10.01 -4.48
N ARG A 158 -14.81 9.30 -5.51
CA ARG A 158 -14.93 7.83 -5.60
C ARG A 158 -13.66 7.11 -5.18
N GLU A 159 -12.50 7.72 -5.41
CA GLU A 159 -11.21 7.10 -5.15
C GLU A 159 -10.29 8.06 -4.38
N LEU A 160 -9.69 7.55 -3.31
CA LEU A 160 -8.70 8.25 -2.51
C LEU A 160 -7.44 7.40 -2.44
N GLY A 161 -6.33 8.05 -2.71
CA GLY A 161 -5.00 7.52 -2.52
C GLY A 161 -4.18 8.42 -1.61
N ILE A 162 -3.48 7.83 -0.65
CA ILE A 162 -2.40 8.52 0.07
C ILE A 162 -1.17 7.64 -0.04
N ARG A 163 -0.14 8.18 -0.70
CA ARG A 163 1.17 7.56 -0.85
C ARG A 163 2.13 8.19 0.15
N ASN A 164 2.90 7.35 0.82
CA ASN A 164 3.83 7.75 1.87
C ASN A 164 3.15 8.50 3.01
N MET A 165 1.99 7.99 3.44
CA MET A 165 1.31 8.46 4.65
C MET A 165 2.15 8.10 5.87
N GLN A 166 2.60 9.10 6.61
CA GLN A 166 3.26 8.86 7.90
C GLN A 166 2.28 8.18 8.86
N ASP A 167 2.80 7.29 9.70
CA ASP A 167 2.13 6.54 10.77
C ASP A 167 1.69 7.43 11.95
N VAL A 168 1.13 8.60 11.67
CA VAL A 168 0.59 9.55 12.65
C VAL A 168 -0.75 10.07 12.15
N ASN A 169 -1.81 9.88 12.93
CA ASN A 169 -3.10 10.49 12.64
C ASN A 169 -3.14 11.95 13.08
N VAL A 170 -3.85 12.77 12.31
CA VAL A 170 -3.96 14.21 12.61
C VAL A 170 -5.00 14.44 13.70
N GLY A 171 -4.57 14.95 14.86
CA GLY A 171 -5.44 15.27 16.00
C GLY A 171 -6.34 16.50 15.85
N ASP A 172 -6.60 16.98 14.62
CA ASP A 172 -7.46 18.13 14.34
C ASP A 172 -8.89 17.65 14.03
N GLU A 173 -9.85 18.14 14.81
CA GLU A 173 -11.28 17.75 14.68
C GLU A 173 -11.88 18.14 13.32
N ASN A 174 -11.48 19.28 12.74
CA ASN A 174 -11.99 19.72 11.44
C ASN A 174 -11.46 18.83 10.31
N ILE A 175 -10.18 18.44 10.40
CA ILE A 175 -9.57 17.52 9.43
C ILE A 175 -10.24 16.15 9.53
N SER A 176 -10.42 15.65 10.76
CA SER A 176 -11.10 14.38 11.03
C SER A 176 -12.53 14.35 10.47
N ALA A 177 -13.30 15.43 10.67
CA ALA A 177 -14.65 15.54 10.12
C ALA A 177 -14.68 15.55 8.57
N ASN A 178 -13.69 16.19 7.93
CA ASN A 178 -13.56 16.16 6.46
C ASN A 178 -13.18 14.77 5.95
N ILE A 179 -12.28 14.07 6.65
CA ILE A 179 -11.91 12.67 6.34
C ILE A 179 -13.14 11.79 6.43
N GLU A 180 -13.88 11.82 7.55
CA GLU A 180 -15.06 10.98 7.75
C GLU A 180 -16.12 11.22 6.66
N LYS A 181 -16.43 12.48 6.37
CA LYS A 181 -17.39 12.87 5.32
C LYS A 181 -16.99 12.30 3.94
N LEU A 182 -15.70 12.35 3.61
CA LEU A 182 -15.17 11.84 2.35
C LEU A 182 -15.29 10.32 2.26
N LEU A 183 -14.87 9.63 3.32
CA LEU A 183 -14.78 8.16 3.35
C LEU A 183 -16.15 7.49 3.20
N GLN A 184 -17.25 8.10 3.66
CA GLN A 184 -18.61 7.53 3.58
C GLN A 184 -19.05 7.09 2.18
N ASN A 185 -18.56 7.74 1.13
CA ASN A 185 -18.98 7.50 -0.26
C ASN A 185 -17.88 6.88 -1.14
N LEU A 186 -16.76 6.53 -0.52
CA LEU A 186 -15.56 6.11 -1.22
C LEU A 186 -15.68 4.67 -1.71
N CYS A 187 -15.40 4.44 -2.99
CA CYS A 187 -15.40 3.10 -3.58
C CYS A 187 -13.99 2.48 -3.57
N THR A 188 -12.94 3.31 -3.59
CA THR A 188 -11.56 2.84 -3.63
C THR A 188 -10.69 3.60 -2.63
N LEU A 189 -10.04 2.87 -1.73
CA LEU A 189 -9.10 3.42 -0.75
C LEU A 189 -7.73 2.75 -0.93
N ARG A 190 -6.70 3.57 -1.12
CA ARG A 190 -5.30 3.13 -1.15
C ARG A 190 -4.50 3.89 -0.11
N LEU A 191 -3.98 3.17 0.87
CA LEU A 191 -3.05 3.70 1.86
C LEU A 191 -1.71 3.00 1.70
N SER A 192 -0.69 3.80 1.36
CA SER A 192 0.71 3.43 1.42
C SER A 192 1.28 4.19 2.60
N ILE A 193 1.67 3.44 3.61
CA ILE A 193 2.14 3.93 4.91
C ILE A 193 3.66 3.91 4.89
N VAL A 194 4.27 4.94 5.46
CA VAL A 194 5.70 5.00 5.75
C VAL A 194 5.87 5.17 7.24
N THR A 195 6.90 4.53 7.78
CA THR A 195 7.20 4.52 9.22
C THR A 195 8.52 5.22 9.47
N GLU A 196 8.67 5.76 10.67
CA GLU A 196 9.95 6.30 11.11
C GLU A 196 11.03 5.22 11.12
N HIS A 197 12.20 5.54 10.56
CA HIS A 197 13.33 4.60 10.41
C HIS A 197 14.55 5.11 11.16
N ASN A 198 15.11 4.26 12.02
CA ASN A 198 16.37 4.49 12.70
C ASN A 198 17.53 3.85 11.93
N ASP A 199 18.23 4.65 11.13
CA ASP A 199 19.39 4.19 10.34
C ASP A 199 20.50 3.53 11.20
N GLY A 200 20.63 3.94 12.46
CA GLY A 200 21.66 3.46 13.38
C GLY A 200 21.32 2.16 14.10
N ALA A 201 20.03 1.88 14.30
CA ALA A 201 19.54 0.71 15.02
C ALA A 201 18.08 0.37 14.61
N PRO A 202 17.88 -0.10 13.37
CA PRO A 202 16.56 -0.33 12.77
C PRO A 202 15.73 -1.41 13.48
N GLU A 203 16.37 -2.26 14.29
CA GLU A 203 15.68 -3.22 15.15
C GLU A 203 14.73 -2.58 16.16
N TYR A 204 14.92 -1.30 16.47
CA TYR A 204 14.10 -0.54 17.42
C TYR A 204 12.96 0.23 16.77
N ASP A 205 12.83 0.24 15.43
CA ASP A 205 11.74 0.95 14.75
C ASP A 205 10.36 0.46 15.22
N VAL A 206 10.26 -0.83 15.54
CA VAL A 206 9.03 -1.44 16.04
C VAL A 206 8.70 -1.03 17.47
N GLU A 207 9.58 -0.33 18.19
CA GLU A 207 9.34 0.17 19.55
C GLU A 207 8.69 1.57 19.56
N PHE A 208 8.62 2.26 18.41
CA PHE A 208 7.98 3.58 18.33
C PHE A 208 6.47 3.48 18.60
N PRO A 209 5.91 4.26 19.56
CA PRO A 209 4.50 4.16 19.93
C PRO A 209 3.55 4.67 18.83
N GLU A 210 3.96 5.65 18.03
CA GLU A 210 3.18 6.24 16.94
C GLU A 210 2.72 5.16 15.95
N LEU A 211 3.64 4.27 15.58
CA LEU A 211 3.39 3.11 14.74
C LEU A 211 2.23 2.26 15.27
N HIS A 212 2.26 1.88 16.55
CA HIS A 212 1.22 1.04 17.16
C HIS A 212 -0.11 1.77 17.29
N ASP A 213 -0.09 3.02 17.73
CA ASP A 213 -1.28 3.85 17.90
C ASP A 213 -1.98 4.08 16.56
N PHE A 214 -1.21 4.32 15.49
CA PHE A 214 -1.73 4.52 14.15
C PHE A 214 -2.42 3.28 13.60
N PHE A 215 -1.76 2.12 13.64
CA PHE A 215 -2.33 0.86 13.14
C PHE A 215 -3.55 0.41 13.95
N ALA A 216 -3.59 0.68 15.26
CA ALA A 216 -4.77 0.46 16.10
C ALA A 216 -5.96 1.36 15.70
N GLN A 217 -5.70 2.55 15.15
CA GLN A 217 -6.70 3.52 14.72
C GLN A 217 -7.15 3.32 13.26
N ILE A 218 -6.37 2.67 12.39
CA ILE A 218 -6.74 2.41 10.98
C ILE A 218 -8.17 1.87 10.83
N PRO A 219 -8.60 0.81 11.55
CA PRO A 219 -9.94 0.26 11.40
C PRO A 219 -11.04 1.28 11.68
N SER A 220 -10.90 2.10 12.72
CA SER A 220 -11.95 3.03 13.16
C SER A 220 -11.95 4.35 12.36
N VAL A 221 -10.78 4.90 12.05
CA VAL A 221 -10.61 6.20 11.39
C VAL A 221 -10.72 6.08 9.87
N TRP A 222 -10.07 5.09 9.27
CA TRP A 222 -9.90 5.02 7.81
C TRP A 222 -10.81 3.99 7.13
N LEU A 223 -11.09 2.88 7.80
CA LEU A 223 -11.81 1.76 7.18
C LEU A 223 -13.31 1.79 7.45
N LYS A 224 -13.71 1.85 8.72
CA LYS A 224 -15.11 1.77 9.16
C LYS A 224 -16.02 2.83 8.51
N PRO A 225 -15.60 4.09 8.30
CA PRO A 225 -16.46 5.08 7.65
C PRO A 225 -16.83 4.72 6.20
N SER A 226 -15.98 3.98 5.49
CA SER A 226 -16.22 3.55 4.10
C SER A 226 -16.83 2.14 3.98
N ALA A 227 -17.11 1.48 5.10
CA ALA A 227 -17.46 0.06 5.13
C ALA A 227 -18.63 -0.33 4.20
N SER A 228 -19.61 0.56 4.04
CA SER A 228 -20.83 0.31 3.25
C SER A 228 -20.67 0.57 1.74
N SER A 229 -19.61 1.23 1.30
CA SER A 229 -19.43 1.66 -0.10
C SER A 229 -18.13 1.18 -0.75
N LEU A 230 -17.16 0.74 0.06
CA LEU A 230 -15.85 0.34 -0.41
C LEU A 230 -15.90 -0.95 -1.26
N GLU A 231 -15.34 -0.86 -2.46
CA GLU A 231 -15.20 -1.97 -3.41
C GLU A 231 -13.73 -2.39 -3.59
N HIS A 232 -12.78 -1.48 -3.37
CA HIS A 232 -11.36 -1.70 -3.56
C HIS A 232 -10.56 -1.17 -2.36
N LEU A 233 -9.79 -2.05 -1.72
CA LEU A 233 -8.91 -1.70 -0.60
C LEU A 233 -7.47 -2.10 -0.92
N THR A 234 -6.54 -1.18 -0.70
CA THR A 234 -5.09 -1.44 -0.72
C THR A 234 -4.48 -0.88 0.55
N LEU A 235 -3.87 -1.75 1.35
CA LEU A 235 -3.06 -1.37 2.51
C LEU A 235 -1.64 -1.88 2.29
N SER A 236 -0.68 -0.98 2.37
CA SER A 236 0.74 -1.28 2.19
C SER A 236 1.54 -0.43 3.16
N CYS A 237 2.65 -0.97 3.63
CA CYS A 237 3.56 -0.30 4.54
C CYS A 237 4.98 -0.60 4.09
N ASP A 238 5.88 0.38 4.18
CA ASP A 238 7.31 0.21 3.91
C ASP A 238 7.96 -0.84 4.82
N ASN A 239 7.46 -0.99 6.06
CA ASN A 239 7.80 -2.06 6.99
C ASN A 239 6.70 -3.15 7.11
N TYR A 240 7.04 -4.30 7.70
CA TYR A 240 6.09 -5.38 7.96
C TYR A 240 5.06 -5.01 9.03
N PHE A 241 3.79 -5.34 8.78
CA PHE A 241 2.69 -5.06 9.72
C PHE A 241 1.67 -6.20 9.77
N GLY A 242 0.69 -6.10 10.67
CA GLY A 242 -0.38 -7.08 10.87
C GLY A 242 -0.13 -8.00 12.07
N PHE A 243 1.13 -8.24 12.41
CA PHE A 243 1.54 -8.82 13.69
C PHE A 243 2.04 -7.73 14.64
N TYR A 244 3.10 -7.00 14.28
CA TYR A 244 3.73 -6.00 15.13
C TYR A 244 4.33 -4.84 14.29
N PRO A 245 3.59 -3.76 14.04
CA PRO A 245 2.34 -3.39 14.71
C PRO A 245 1.16 -4.27 14.33
N GLN A 246 0.23 -4.44 15.27
CA GLN A 246 -0.99 -5.20 15.04
C GLN A 246 -1.98 -4.41 14.19
N LEU A 247 -2.59 -5.07 13.19
CA LEU A 247 -3.77 -4.57 12.50
C LEU A 247 -4.94 -5.55 12.69
N GLU A 248 -5.89 -5.18 13.55
CA GLU A 248 -7.09 -5.97 13.83
C GLU A 248 -8.26 -5.55 12.94
N LEU A 249 -8.63 -6.40 11.99
CA LEU A 249 -9.68 -6.10 11.00
C LEU A 249 -11.03 -6.73 11.34
N SER A 250 -11.12 -7.58 12.37
CA SER A 250 -12.35 -8.34 12.67
C SER A 250 -13.58 -7.47 12.98
N GLU A 251 -13.39 -6.21 13.38
CA GLU A 251 -14.48 -5.26 13.65
C GLU A 251 -15.00 -4.53 12.40
N VAL A 252 -14.39 -4.73 11.23
CA VAL A 252 -14.78 -4.08 9.97
C VAL A 252 -15.10 -5.13 8.92
N HIS A 253 -16.24 -4.97 8.23
CA HIS A 253 -16.64 -5.83 7.13
C HIS A 253 -17.11 -4.99 5.96
N PHE A 254 -16.78 -5.40 4.73
CA PHE A 254 -17.01 -4.65 3.51
C PHE A 254 -17.95 -5.41 2.56
N PRO A 255 -19.28 -5.18 2.60
CA PRO A 255 -20.26 -6.00 1.86
C PRO A 255 -20.14 -5.94 0.34
N HIS A 256 -19.36 -5.01 -0.21
CA HIS A 256 -19.18 -4.80 -1.64
C HIS A 256 -17.73 -4.95 -2.11
N LEU A 257 -16.84 -5.47 -1.26
CA LEU A 257 -15.41 -5.60 -1.56
C LEU A 257 -15.17 -6.55 -2.73
N LYS A 258 -14.66 -6.03 -3.83
CA LYS A 258 -14.30 -6.75 -5.05
C LYS A 258 -12.80 -6.99 -5.14
N SER A 259 -11.98 -6.05 -4.64
CA SER A 259 -10.52 -6.14 -4.68
C SER A 259 -9.92 -5.84 -3.33
N LEU A 260 -8.99 -6.70 -2.91
CA LEU A 260 -8.17 -6.50 -1.72
C LEU A 260 -6.70 -6.70 -2.10
N ALA A 261 -5.86 -5.74 -1.73
CA ALA A 261 -4.43 -5.80 -1.90
C ALA A 261 -3.70 -5.50 -0.59
N PHE A 262 -2.71 -6.32 -0.28
CA PHE A 262 -1.80 -6.12 0.84
C PHE A 262 -0.36 -6.07 0.36
N GLY A 263 0.42 -5.13 0.89
CA GLY A 263 1.87 -5.02 0.67
C GLY A 263 2.63 -5.10 1.99
N ASN A 264 3.55 -6.05 2.20
CA ASN A 264 4.24 -6.29 3.48
C ASN A 264 3.32 -6.71 4.67
N TYR A 265 2.16 -7.32 4.39
CA TYR A 265 1.28 -7.81 5.46
C TYR A 265 1.72 -9.19 5.98
N CYS A 266 1.73 -9.33 7.30
CA CYS A 266 2.12 -10.54 8.01
C CYS A 266 0.91 -11.28 8.60
N PHE A 267 0.79 -12.56 8.24
CA PHE A 267 -0.21 -13.49 8.74
C PHE A 267 0.33 -14.32 9.89
N VAL A 268 -0.34 -14.32 11.03
CA VAL A 268 0.06 -14.99 12.26
C VAL A 268 -1.11 -15.70 12.96
N ARG A 269 -2.34 -15.53 12.45
CA ARG A 269 -3.57 -16.13 12.98
C ARG A 269 -4.62 -16.47 11.94
N ASP A 270 -5.45 -17.44 12.32
CA ASP A 270 -6.63 -17.87 11.56
C ASP A 270 -7.64 -16.74 11.33
N SER A 271 -7.81 -15.84 12.29
CA SER A 271 -8.78 -14.74 12.18
C SER A 271 -8.50 -13.83 10.97
N GLN A 272 -7.24 -13.64 10.59
CA GLN A 272 -6.86 -12.85 9.42
C GLN A 272 -7.31 -13.54 8.12
N LEU A 273 -7.12 -14.86 8.01
CA LEU A 273 -7.62 -15.63 6.87
C LEU A 273 -9.15 -15.63 6.83
N GLU A 274 -9.81 -15.93 7.95
CA GLU A 274 -11.27 -15.98 8.02
C GLU A 274 -11.91 -14.62 7.73
N TRP A 275 -11.25 -13.51 8.10
CA TRP A 275 -11.67 -12.17 7.69
C TRP A 275 -11.68 -11.98 6.18
N ILE A 276 -10.62 -12.40 5.47
CA ILE A 276 -10.58 -12.35 4.00
C ILE A 276 -11.71 -13.21 3.42
N LEU A 277 -11.87 -14.43 3.93
CA LEU A 277 -12.88 -15.38 3.49
C LEU A 277 -14.32 -14.91 3.76
N SER A 278 -14.54 -14.06 4.76
CA SER A 278 -15.86 -13.47 5.02
C SER A 278 -16.41 -12.66 3.84
N HIS A 279 -15.55 -12.23 2.92
CA HIS A 279 -15.89 -11.47 1.70
C HIS A 279 -16.14 -12.37 0.47
N ALA A 280 -16.30 -13.68 0.66
CA ALA A 280 -16.45 -14.68 -0.42
C ALA A 280 -17.56 -14.35 -1.45
N ALA A 281 -18.61 -13.63 -1.04
CA ALA A 281 -19.74 -13.28 -1.89
C ALA A 281 -19.39 -12.25 -2.97
N THR A 282 -18.36 -11.42 -2.78
CA THR A 282 -18.07 -10.28 -3.67
C THR A 282 -16.64 -10.25 -4.18
N LEU A 283 -15.70 -10.87 -3.47
CA LEU A 283 -14.27 -10.75 -3.75
C LEU A 283 -13.89 -11.43 -5.08
N THR A 284 -13.37 -10.64 -6.02
CA THR A 284 -12.95 -11.09 -7.36
C THR A 284 -11.45 -11.00 -7.59
N ASN A 285 -10.76 -10.13 -6.86
CA ASN A 285 -9.33 -9.85 -7.01
C ASN A 285 -8.64 -9.85 -5.65
N LEU A 286 -7.55 -10.61 -5.55
CA LEU A 286 -6.66 -10.64 -4.39
C LEU A 286 -5.23 -10.43 -4.86
N SER A 287 -4.49 -9.54 -4.20
CA SER A 287 -3.08 -9.28 -4.51
C SER A 287 -2.26 -9.20 -3.23
N PHE A 288 -1.21 -10.01 -3.12
CA PHE A 288 -0.27 -10.03 -2.01
C PHE A 288 1.14 -9.73 -2.52
N ASP A 289 1.63 -8.55 -2.18
CA ASP A 289 2.95 -8.06 -2.52
C ASP A 289 3.84 -8.16 -1.27
N ASP A 290 4.88 -8.97 -1.31
CA ASP A 290 5.81 -9.21 -0.19
C ASP A 290 5.13 -9.53 1.16
N CYS A 291 3.97 -10.20 1.11
CA CYS A 291 3.28 -10.68 2.30
C CYS A 291 3.91 -11.98 2.82
N ALA A 292 3.87 -12.17 4.14
CA ALA A 292 4.49 -13.33 4.79
C ALA A 292 3.57 -14.01 5.78
N ILE A 293 3.78 -15.30 6.02
CA ILE A 293 3.26 -16.03 7.17
C ILE A 293 4.37 -16.06 8.23
N LEU A 294 4.08 -15.51 9.40
CA LEU A 294 4.95 -15.60 10.56
C LEU A 294 4.72 -16.94 11.26
N TYR A 295 5.62 -17.90 11.02
CA TYR A 295 5.45 -19.26 11.52
C TYR A 295 5.86 -19.39 12.99
N ASP A 296 6.69 -18.49 13.49
CA ASP A 296 7.11 -18.40 14.88
C ASP A 296 7.39 -16.95 15.26
N VAL A 297 6.82 -16.50 16.36
CA VAL A 297 6.96 -15.13 16.84
C VAL A 297 7.36 -15.10 18.31
N CYS A 298 8.06 -14.06 18.70
CA CYS A 298 8.49 -13.81 20.06
C CYS A 298 8.42 -12.32 20.40
N LEU A 299 7.84 -11.99 21.55
CA LEU A 299 7.81 -10.65 22.12
C LEU A 299 8.33 -10.66 23.57
N ALA A 300 9.06 -9.62 23.97
CA ALA A 300 9.37 -9.34 25.36
C ALA A 300 8.10 -8.94 26.13
N GLU A 301 8.11 -9.12 27.45
CA GLU A 301 6.93 -8.88 28.31
C GLU A 301 6.36 -7.47 28.18
N GLU A 302 7.23 -6.46 28.07
CA GLU A 302 6.88 -5.05 27.88
C GLU A 302 6.17 -4.77 26.54
N HIS A 303 6.45 -5.57 25.51
CA HIS A 303 5.94 -5.38 24.15
C HIS A 303 4.62 -6.12 23.90
N LEU A 304 4.21 -7.01 24.82
CA LEU A 304 2.97 -7.79 24.71
C LEU A 304 1.71 -6.93 24.60
N ASN A 305 1.70 -5.71 25.15
CA ASN A 305 0.50 -4.86 25.16
C ASN A 305 0.14 -4.30 23.77
N TRP A 306 1.14 -4.14 22.89
CA TRP A 306 0.94 -3.79 21.49
C TRP A 306 0.86 -5.03 20.58
N GLY A 307 1.17 -6.18 21.17
CA GLY A 307 1.15 -7.46 20.49
C GLY A 307 -0.27 -8.00 20.34
N PRO A 308 -0.48 -8.88 19.36
CA PRO A 308 -1.82 -9.32 19.04
C PRO A 308 -2.26 -10.45 19.97
N PHE A 309 -1.36 -11.08 20.75
CA PHE A 309 -1.62 -12.26 21.58
C PHE A 309 -1.71 -11.92 23.06
N LEU A 310 -2.60 -12.61 23.77
CA LEU A 310 -2.60 -12.57 25.22
C LEU A 310 -1.40 -13.37 25.78
N LYS A 311 -0.94 -13.00 26.97
CA LYS A 311 0.13 -13.76 27.66
C LYS A 311 -0.23 -15.24 27.89
N SER A 312 -1.51 -15.56 28.15
CA SER A 312 -1.99 -16.94 28.34
C SER A 312 -1.99 -17.79 27.07
N GLU A 313 -1.85 -17.12 25.93
CA GLU A 313 -1.90 -17.66 24.58
C GLU A 313 -0.49 -17.95 24.02
N MET A 314 0.55 -17.64 24.80
CA MET A 314 1.95 -17.77 24.45
C MET A 314 2.66 -18.66 25.47
N GLU A 315 3.79 -19.24 25.06
CA GLU A 315 4.63 -20.09 25.90
C GLU A 315 5.95 -19.39 26.25
N ILE A 316 6.56 -19.78 27.35
CA ILE A 316 7.91 -19.32 27.71
C ILE A 316 8.88 -20.43 27.30
N ARG A 317 9.86 -20.09 26.47
CA ARG A 317 10.96 -21.00 26.11
C ARG A 317 12.20 -20.63 26.92
N ARG A 318 13.02 -21.61 27.26
CA ARG A 318 14.26 -21.38 28.04
C ARG A 318 15.37 -20.97 27.09
N GLU A 319 15.78 -19.72 27.21
CA GLU A 319 17.00 -19.22 26.59
C GLU A 319 18.21 -19.58 27.46
N LEU A 320 19.39 -19.79 26.84
CA LEU A 320 20.62 -20.18 27.56
C LEU A 320 21.17 -19.08 28.47
N ASP A 321 20.68 -17.85 28.37
CA ASP A 321 21.15 -16.69 29.13
C ASP A 321 20.04 -16.18 30.08
N ASP A 322 20.14 -16.52 31.37
CA ASP A 322 19.22 -16.12 32.45
C ASP A 322 19.18 -14.59 32.70
N ARG A 323 19.94 -13.78 31.94
CA ARG A 323 19.95 -12.32 32.00
C ARG A 323 18.98 -11.65 31.02
N VAL A 324 18.31 -12.41 30.15
CA VAL A 324 17.41 -11.88 29.12
C VAL A 324 16.03 -11.56 29.70
N ARG A 325 15.43 -10.47 29.20
CA ARG A 325 14.02 -10.09 29.45
C ARG A 325 13.12 -11.31 29.23
N LYS A 326 12.03 -11.45 30.00
CA LYS A 326 11.11 -12.57 29.81
C LYS A 326 10.47 -12.46 28.43
N LYS A 327 10.76 -13.46 27.59
CA LYS A 327 10.26 -13.56 26.23
C LYS A 327 9.14 -14.59 26.13
N TYR A 328 8.12 -14.27 25.35
CA TYR A 328 6.93 -15.07 25.13
C TYR A 328 6.84 -15.43 23.67
N TYR A 329 6.66 -16.72 23.40
CA TYR A 329 6.72 -17.32 22.09
C TYR A 329 5.36 -17.82 21.67
N ARG A 330 5.07 -17.74 20.37
CA ARG A 330 3.94 -18.43 19.78
C ARG A 330 4.26 -18.85 18.37
N SER A 331 3.80 -20.04 18.01
CA SER A 331 3.94 -20.55 16.66
C SER A 331 2.60 -20.61 15.97
N TYR A 332 2.65 -20.49 14.65
CA TYR A 332 1.49 -20.59 13.78
C TYR A 332 1.70 -21.75 12.82
N ASP A 333 0.73 -22.65 12.74
CA ASP A 333 0.88 -23.92 12.04
C ASP A 333 0.39 -23.87 10.59
N LYS A 334 -0.48 -22.92 10.21
CA LYS A 334 -0.94 -22.79 8.83
C LYS A 334 0.16 -22.31 7.90
N ARG A 335 0.06 -22.73 6.64
CA ARG A 335 1.01 -22.48 5.57
C ARG A 335 0.32 -21.86 4.38
N TRP A 336 1.10 -21.34 3.43
CA TRP A 336 0.59 -20.73 2.22
C TRP A 336 -0.24 -21.72 1.40
N HIS A 337 0.14 -23.00 1.33
CA HIS A 337 -0.71 -24.02 0.72
C HIS A 337 -2.12 -24.09 1.32
N ASP A 338 -2.27 -23.95 2.65
CA ASP A 338 -3.58 -23.91 3.31
C ASP A 338 -4.39 -22.66 2.94
N TYR A 339 -3.71 -21.51 2.78
CA TYR A 339 -4.31 -20.26 2.34
C TYR A 339 -4.77 -20.36 0.89
N PHE A 340 -3.91 -20.85 -0.01
CA PHE A 340 -4.22 -21.03 -1.42
C PHE A 340 -5.39 -21.99 -1.61
N ASP A 341 -5.42 -23.11 -0.89
CA ASP A 341 -6.53 -24.05 -0.93
C ASP A 341 -7.82 -23.45 -0.36
N SER A 342 -7.72 -22.65 0.71
CA SER A 342 -8.86 -21.90 1.24
C SER A 342 -9.41 -20.91 0.21
N PHE A 343 -8.56 -20.14 -0.47
CA PHE A 343 -9.00 -19.23 -1.52
C PHE A 343 -9.62 -19.97 -2.71
N ARG A 344 -9.02 -21.09 -3.11
CA ARG A 344 -9.50 -21.93 -4.21
C ARG A 344 -10.90 -22.47 -3.95
N THR A 345 -11.15 -22.93 -2.73
CA THR A 345 -12.39 -23.64 -2.36
C THR A 345 -13.48 -22.75 -1.78
N LYS A 346 -13.13 -21.69 -1.05
CA LYS A 346 -14.06 -20.84 -0.31
C LYS A 346 -14.31 -19.47 -0.95
N LEU A 347 -13.55 -19.06 -1.96
CA LEU A 347 -13.81 -17.80 -2.70
C LEU A 347 -14.35 -18.10 -4.11
N PRO A 348 -15.66 -18.36 -4.27
CA PRO A 348 -16.23 -18.82 -5.55
C PRO A 348 -16.10 -17.79 -6.68
N HIS A 349 -16.10 -16.50 -6.36
CA HIS A 349 -16.04 -15.41 -7.33
C HIS A 349 -14.63 -14.90 -7.65
N LEU A 350 -13.60 -15.43 -6.98
CA LEU A 350 -12.21 -15.04 -7.22
C LEU A 350 -11.79 -15.39 -8.66
N ARG A 351 -11.38 -14.37 -9.41
CA ARG A 351 -10.96 -14.40 -10.82
C ARG A 351 -9.49 -14.08 -11.01
N GLN A 352 -8.90 -13.33 -10.09
CA GLN A 352 -7.48 -12.99 -10.11
C GLN A 352 -6.90 -13.11 -8.72
N PHE A 353 -5.82 -13.86 -8.62
CA PHE A 353 -4.95 -13.94 -7.46
C PHE A 353 -3.54 -13.56 -7.91
N LEU A 354 -2.88 -12.67 -7.18
CA LEU A 354 -1.47 -12.34 -7.37
C LEU A 354 -0.76 -12.54 -6.03
N ILE A 355 0.38 -13.20 -6.08
CA ILE A 355 1.32 -13.29 -4.97
C ILE A 355 2.72 -13.15 -5.54
N GLY A 356 3.54 -12.31 -4.92
CA GLY A 356 4.93 -12.15 -5.32
C GLY A 356 5.50 -10.85 -4.81
N SER A 357 6.29 -10.18 -5.64
CA SER A 357 7.02 -8.99 -5.24
C SER A 357 7.07 -7.98 -6.38
N ASN A 358 6.80 -6.72 -6.06
CA ASN A 358 7.16 -5.58 -6.87
C ASN A 358 8.54 -5.05 -6.50
N ASP A 359 9.03 -4.10 -7.30
CA ASP A 359 10.19 -3.32 -6.92
C ASP A 359 9.80 -2.29 -5.85
N TRP A 360 10.19 -2.55 -4.59
CA TRP A 360 10.03 -1.66 -3.44
C TRP A 360 11.21 -0.68 -3.27
N GLY A 361 12.23 -0.71 -4.14
CA GLY A 361 13.43 0.12 -4.04
C GLY A 361 13.17 1.63 -4.17
N ASP A 362 12.15 2.00 -4.96
CA ASP A 362 11.67 3.38 -5.09
C ASP A 362 10.58 3.73 -4.04
N GLY A 363 10.56 3.02 -2.92
CA GLY A 363 9.54 3.09 -1.87
C GLY A 363 8.30 2.23 -2.18
N VAL A 364 7.24 2.43 -1.40
CA VAL A 364 6.03 1.60 -1.46
C VAL A 364 5.40 1.60 -2.87
N PRO A 365 5.20 0.41 -3.50
CA PRO A 365 4.51 0.28 -4.77
C PRO A 365 3.08 0.84 -4.68
N PHE A 366 2.81 1.90 -5.45
CA PHE A 366 1.52 2.59 -5.41
C PHE A 366 0.80 2.48 -6.75
N GLU A 367 -0.45 1.99 -6.75
CA GLU A 367 -1.24 1.71 -7.98
C GLU A 367 -0.64 0.63 -8.88
N LYS A 368 0.22 -0.21 -8.30
CA LYS A 368 0.88 -1.36 -8.94
C LYS A 368 0.30 -2.70 -8.49
N GLU A 369 -0.89 -2.71 -7.86
CA GLU A 369 -1.49 -3.93 -7.30
C GLU A 369 -1.72 -5.03 -8.35
N ALA A 370 -1.94 -4.64 -9.61
CA ALA A 370 -2.13 -5.54 -10.75
C ALA A 370 -0.82 -5.94 -11.46
N GLU A 371 0.30 -5.32 -11.07
CA GLU A 371 1.63 -5.50 -11.68
C GLU A 371 2.55 -6.41 -10.86
N VAL A 372 2.08 -6.89 -9.70
CA VAL A 372 2.81 -7.82 -8.83
C VAL A 372 3.36 -8.99 -9.65
N ARG A 373 4.68 -9.11 -9.68
CA ARG A 373 5.37 -10.16 -10.42
C ARG A 373 5.24 -11.46 -9.65
N ILE A 374 4.58 -12.44 -10.28
CA ILE A 374 4.24 -13.70 -9.61
C ILE A 374 5.51 -14.47 -9.24
N CYS A 375 5.72 -14.72 -7.96
CA CYS A 375 6.83 -15.52 -7.44
C CYS A 375 6.52 -16.05 -6.03
N LEU A 376 7.24 -17.09 -5.60
CA LEU A 376 7.29 -17.50 -4.19
C LEU A 376 8.67 -17.12 -3.64
N ARG A 377 8.71 -16.12 -2.75
CA ARG A 377 9.95 -15.72 -2.08
C ARG A 377 10.25 -16.65 -0.90
N GLU A 378 11.52 -16.72 -0.50
CA GLU A 378 11.91 -17.29 0.80
C GLU A 378 11.22 -16.55 1.95
N SER A 379 11.19 -15.22 1.88
CA SER A 379 10.55 -14.32 2.86
C SER A 379 9.03 -14.52 3.01
N ARG A 380 8.39 -15.39 2.21
CA ARG A 380 6.98 -15.75 2.42
C ARG A 380 6.75 -16.46 3.76
N TYR A 381 7.79 -17.04 4.36
CA TYR A 381 7.79 -17.52 5.74
C TYR A 381 8.88 -16.80 6.51
N MET A 382 8.51 -16.15 7.61
CA MET A 382 9.47 -15.48 8.48
C MET A 382 9.23 -15.87 9.93
N ALA A 383 10.28 -15.74 10.75
CA ALA A 383 10.12 -15.62 12.18
C ALA A 383 10.15 -14.14 12.57
N CYS A 384 9.47 -13.76 13.65
CA CYS A 384 9.59 -12.41 14.21
C CYS A 384 10.08 -12.51 15.65
N TYR A 385 11.33 -12.13 15.91
CA TYR A 385 11.93 -12.22 17.24
C TYR A 385 12.35 -10.86 17.75
N ASP A 386 11.66 -10.41 18.78
CA ASP A 386 11.93 -9.15 19.44
C ASP A 386 13.38 -9.05 19.96
N GLY A 387 13.99 -7.89 19.72
CA GLY A 387 15.39 -7.56 20.02
C GLY A 387 16.43 -8.17 19.07
N TYR A 388 16.02 -8.75 17.94
CA TYR A 388 16.95 -9.18 16.88
C TYR A 388 17.14 -8.05 15.87
N GLY A 389 18.40 -7.80 15.48
CA GLY A 389 18.77 -6.86 14.42
C GLY A 389 19.38 -7.56 13.20
N PRO A 390 19.39 -6.91 12.03
CA PRO A 390 18.95 -5.52 11.76
C PRO A 390 17.43 -5.36 11.60
N SER A 391 16.66 -6.43 11.66
CA SER A 391 15.20 -6.37 11.74
C SER A 391 14.71 -7.53 12.62
N PRO A 392 13.65 -7.33 13.42
CA PRO A 392 13.04 -8.43 14.16
C PRO A 392 12.40 -9.46 13.22
N TYR A 393 12.08 -9.07 11.97
CA TYR A 393 11.53 -9.94 10.94
C TYR A 393 12.65 -10.68 10.19
N MET A 394 12.77 -11.97 10.44
CA MET A 394 13.87 -12.79 9.96
C MET A 394 13.45 -13.64 8.75
N GLU A 395 13.98 -13.30 7.58
CA GLU A 395 13.77 -14.05 6.33
C GLU A 395 14.57 -15.36 6.27
N ASN A 396 15.73 -15.43 6.92
CA ASN A 396 16.61 -16.59 6.82
C ASN A 396 17.40 -16.86 8.10
N HIS A 397 17.44 -18.12 8.49
CA HIS A 397 18.24 -18.59 9.62
C HIS A 397 19.59 -19.11 9.10
N HIS A 398 20.50 -18.19 8.79
CA HIS A 398 21.85 -18.55 8.32
C HIS A 398 22.75 -19.10 9.44
N TYR A 399 22.28 -19.08 10.69
CA TYR A 399 22.99 -19.59 11.85
C TYR A 399 22.38 -20.89 12.35
N ARG A 400 23.16 -21.63 13.16
CA ARG A 400 22.64 -22.78 13.89
C ARG A 400 21.52 -22.30 14.81
N LEU A 401 20.29 -22.62 14.46
CA LEU A 401 19.10 -22.30 15.25
C LEU A 401 19.32 -22.70 16.72
N PRO A 402 19.21 -21.76 17.66
CA PRO A 402 19.10 -22.08 19.07
C PRO A 402 17.94 -23.04 19.34
N GLU A 403 18.02 -23.80 20.42
CA GLU A 403 17.01 -24.83 20.74
C GLU A 403 15.60 -24.27 21.00
N TRP A 404 15.48 -22.98 21.30
CA TRP A 404 14.21 -22.29 21.52
C TRP A 404 13.58 -21.70 20.25
N GLU A 405 14.29 -21.67 19.13
CA GLU A 405 13.76 -21.18 17.85
C GLU A 405 13.17 -22.32 17.03
N ARG A 406 12.12 -22.03 16.27
CA ARG A 406 11.56 -23.02 15.33
C ARG A 406 12.25 -22.94 13.97
N ALA A 407 12.51 -24.12 13.41
CA ALA A 407 12.97 -24.23 12.03
C ALA A 407 11.89 -23.73 11.05
N PRO A 408 12.32 -23.11 9.93
CA PRO A 408 11.39 -22.66 8.91
C PRO A 408 10.61 -23.85 8.32
N PRO A 409 9.35 -23.64 7.89
CA PRO A 409 8.56 -24.67 7.23
C PRO A 409 9.26 -25.21 5.98
N LYS A 410 9.18 -26.53 5.78
CA LYS A 410 9.70 -27.21 4.59
C LYS A 410 8.53 -27.71 3.75
N CYS A 411 7.80 -26.79 3.12
CA CYS A 411 6.58 -27.07 2.37
C CYS A 411 6.51 -26.33 1.02
N ASP A 412 7.68 -26.12 0.39
CA ASP A 412 7.81 -25.39 -0.87
C ASP A 412 7.05 -26.05 -2.02
N ASP A 413 7.06 -27.38 -2.06
CA ASP A 413 6.38 -28.16 -3.11
C ASP A 413 4.86 -28.09 -2.91
N GLU A 414 4.38 -28.22 -1.68
CA GLU A 414 2.96 -28.09 -1.32
C GLU A 414 2.44 -26.67 -1.64
N ASP A 415 3.20 -25.63 -1.29
CA ASP A 415 2.85 -24.23 -1.61
C ASP A 415 2.71 -24.03 -3.12
N ARG A 416 3.67 -24.57 -3.89
CA ARG A 416 3.69 -24.46 -5.35
C ARG A 416 2.52 -25.20 -5.99
N ASP A 417 2.23 -26.40 -5.52
CA ASP A 417 1.15 -27.24 -6.04
C ASP A 417 -0.22 -26.62 -5.74
N SER A 418 -0.47 -26.18 -4.51
CA SER A 418 -1.73 -25.52 -4.14
C SER A 418 -1.91 -24.17 -4.84
N LEU A 419 -0.83 -23.39 -5.05
CA LEU A 419 -0.87 -22.15 -5.82
C LEU A 419 -1.20 -22.41 -7.30
N ARG A 420 -0.62 -23.44 -7.90
CA ARG A 420 -0.94 -23.85 -9.27
C ARG A 420 -2.42 -24.22 -9.39
N LEU A 421 -2.95 -25.02 -8.47
CA LEU A 421 -4.36 -25.39 -8.46
C LEU A 421 -5.28 -24.16 -8.31
N LEU A 422 -4.86 -23.15 -7.55
CA LEU A 422 -5.57 -21.88 -7.44
C LEU A 422 -5.58 -21.13 -8.78
N PHE A 423 -4.45 -21.03 -9.48
CA PHE A 423 -4.38 -20.38 -10.80
C PHE A 423 -5.21 -21.11 -11.85
N GLU A 424 -5.22 -22.44 -11.84
CA GLU A 424 -6.08 -23.24 -12.72
C GLU A 424 -7.57 -22.91 -12.46
N LYS A 425 -7.97 -22.79 -11.19
CA LYS A 425 -9.34 -22.40 -10.80
C LYS A 425 -9.71 -20.98 -11.23
N THR A 426 -8.79 -20.02 -11.15
CA THR A 426 -9.05 -18.63 -11.55
C THR A 426 -8.95 -18.42 -13.06
N GLY A 427 -8.44 -19.42 -13.81
CA GLY A 427 -8.20 -19.33 -15.25
C GLY A 427 -6.94 -18.55 -15.61
N GLN A 428 -6.06 -18.28 -14.64
CA GLN A 428 -4.78 -17.61 -14.85
C GLN A 428 -3.77 -18.61 -15.44
N ARG A 429 -3.24 -18.30 -16.63
CA ARG A 429 -2.19 -19.10 -17.26
C ARG A 429 -0.83 -18.60 -16.80
N VAL A 430 -0.29 -19.23 -15.76
CA VAL A 430 1.07 -18.98 -15.27
C VAL A 430 1.95 -20.13 -15.76
N VAL A 431 2.95 -19.84 -16.59
CA VAL A 431 3.82 -20.86 -17.21
C VAL A 431 4.82 -21.41 -16.21
N LYS A 432 5.38 -20.55 -15.37
CA LYS A 432 6.35 -20.88 -14.33
C LYS A 432 6.09 -20.01 -13.11
N ILE A 433 6.17 -20.62 -11.93
CA ILE A 433 6.17 -19.91 -10.65
C ILE A 433 7.63 -19.92 -10.18
N PRO A 434 8.39 -18.83 -10.36
CA PRO A 434 9.77 -18.75 -9.90
C PRO A 434 9.82 -18.77 -8.38
N PHE A 435 10.90 -19.33 -7.86
CA PHE A 435 11.24 -19.29 -6.45
C PHE A 435 12.44 -18.36 -6.28
N LEU A 436 12.32 -17.34 -5.45
CA LEU A 436 13.35 -16.30 -5.32
C LEU A 436 14.00 -16.37 -3.94
N THR A 437 15.32 -16.56 -3.95
CA THR A 437 16.19 -16.59 -2.77
C THR A 437 17.06 -15.32 -2.77
N HIS A 438 16.76 -14.34 -1.90
CA HIS A 438 17.49 -13.08 -1.70
C HIS A 438 17.76 -12.18 -2.94
N GLY A 439 17.28 -10.93 -2.89
CA GLY A 439 17.70 -9.85 -3.79
C GLY A 439 16.93 -9.75 -5.13
N TYR A 440 16.80 -8.51 -5.60
CA TYR A 440 16.06 -8.05 -6.78
C TYR A 440 16.01 -9.03 -7.96
N MET A 441 14.82 -9.15 -8.57
CA MET A 441 14.66 -9.77 -9.88
C MET A 441 15.56 -9.07 -10.89
N SER A 442 16.65 -9.73 -11.29
CA SER A 442 17.40 -9.28 -12.47
C SER A 442 16.47 -9.36 -13.69
N ALA A 443 16.56 -8.39 -14.59
CA ALA A 443 15.77 -8.35 -15.82
C ALA A 443 16.00 -9.56 -16.76
N ASP A 444 16.95 -10.44 -16.42
CA ASP A 444 17.32 -11.61 -17.21
C ASP A 444 16.54 -12.90 -16.86
N GLU A 445 15.60 -12.85 -15.91
CA GLU A 445 14.70 -13.98 -15.59
C GLU A 445 13.31 -13.89 -16.28
N GLU A 446 13.19 -13.12 -17.35
CA GLU A 446 12.01 -13.14 -18.24
C GLU A 446 12.17 -14.25 -19.31
N PHE A 447 11.59 -15.43 -19.09
CA PHE A 447 11.25 -16.39 -20.17
C PHE A 447 9.98 -17.20 -19.89
#